data_AF-A0A959KQ34-F1
#
_entry.id   AF-A0A959KQ34-F1
#
_cell.length_a   1.000
_cell.length_b   1.000
_cell.length_c   1.000
_cell.angle_alpha   90.00
_cell.angle_beta   90.00
_cell.angle_gamma   90.00
#
_symmetry.space_group_name_H-M   'P 1'
#
loop_
_entity.id
_entity.type
_entity.pdbx_description
1 polymer ?
#
loop_
_entity_poly.entity_id
_entity_poly.type
_entity_poly.pdbx_seq_one_letter_code
_entity_poly.pdbx_strand_id
1 'polypeptide(L)'
;PWSFTTRFALFDTDSFDVPFYSFENDLLYQVSIPAYFGRGARFYFNLRYRPIRPLTLEFRFAQTYYPGLDEISDGVDAITGKKRTDLRAQMRWQF
;
A
#
# COMPACT_ATOMS: atom_id res chain seq x y z
N PRO A 1 -18.59 -10.49 -10.03
CA PRO A 1 -17.99 -11.15 -8.84
C PRO A 1 -16.60 -10.61 -8.50
N TRP A 2 -15.75 -10.30 -9.48
CA TRP A 2 -14.43 -9.69 -9.26
C TRP A 2 -14.46 -8.16 -9.43
N SER A 3 -13.67 -7.45 -8.66
CA SER A 3 -13.35 -6.03 -8.83
C SER A 3 -11.92 -5.79 -8.36
N PHE A 4 -11.19 -4.91 -9.03
CA PHE A 4 -9.84 -4.55 -8.60
C PHE A 4 -9.61 -3.05 -8.75
N THR A 5 -8.66 -2.53 -7.99
CA THR A 5 -8.23 -1.14 -8.05
C THR A 5 -6.71 -1.10 -7.93
N THR A 6 -6.06 -0.24 -8.71
CA THR A 6 -4.62 -0.07 -8.64
C THR A 6 -4.25 1.39 -8.78
N ARG A 7 -3.10 1.77 -8.24
CA ARG A 7 -2.48 3.06 -8.46
C ARG A 7 -0.98 2.88 -8.55
N PHE A 8 -0.38 3.65 -9.43
CA PHE A 8 1.04 3.88 -9.48
C PHE A 8 1.31 5.36 -9.22
N ALA A 9 2.30 5.67 -8.40
CA ALA A 9 2.71 7.02 -8.07
C ALA A 9 4.22 7.12 -8.14
N LEU A 10 4.70 8.19 -8.78
CA LEU A 10 6.08 8.64 -8.70
C LEU A 10 6.08 9.91 -7.87
N PHE A 11 7.07 10.04 -6.99
CA PHE A 11 7.21 11.20 -6.14
C PHE A 11 8.69 11.59 -6.05
N ASP A 12 8.91 12.90 -6.00
CA ASP A 12 10.21 13.53 -5.83
C ASP A 12 10.00 14.76 -4.96
N THR A 13 10.52 14.72 -3.74
CA THR A 13 10.33 15.77 -2.73
C THR A 13 11.68 16.22 -2.21
N ASP A 14 11.85 17.53 -2.03
CA ASP A 14 13.15 18.13 -1.72
C ASP A 14 13.70 17.77 -0.32
N SER A 15 12.85 17.33 0.61
CA SER A 15 13.26 16.88 1.95
C SER A 15 12.31 15.82 2.52
N PHE A 16 12.83 15.01 3.45
CA PHE A 16 12.06 14.11 4.32
C PHE A 16 11.17 14.88 5.31
N ASP A 17 11.46 16.16 5.55
CA ASP A 17 10.73 17.01 6.50
C ASP A 17 9.35 17.48 5.98
N VAL A 18 9.04 17.24 4.71
CA VAL A 18 7.76 17.64 4.10
C VAL A 18 7.10 16.44 3.43
N PRO A 19 6.54 15.49 4.20
CA PRO A 19 5.87 14.32 3.64
C PRO A 19 4.57 14.73 2.93
N PHE A 20 4.37 14.20 1.71
CA PHE A 20 3.10 14.27 1.02
C PHE A 20 2.23 13.08 1.40
N TYR A 21 1.02 13.36 1.88
CA TYR A 21 0.04 12.33 2.19
C TYR A 21 -0.93 12.18 1.03
N SER A 22 -1.12 10.94 0.57
CA SER A 22 -2.16 10.65 -0.43
C SER A 22 -3.05 9.55 0.09
N PHE A 23 -4.37 9.77 0.06
CA PHE A 23 -5.31 8.70 0.32
C PHE A 23 -5.20 7.61 -0.75
N GLU A 24 -5.14 6.36 -0.30
CA GLU A 24 -5.24 5.18 -1.14
C GLU A 24 -6.52 4.42 -0.84
N ASN A 25 -7.21 3.94 -1.88
CA ASN A 25 -8.29 2.98 -1.69
C ASN A 25 -7.70 1.73 -1.03
N ASP A 26 -8.35 1.20 0.00
CA ASP A 26 -7.89 0.05 0.78
C ASP A 26 -8.99 -1.04 0.83
N LEU A 27 -8.73 -2.13 1.53
CA LEU A 27 -9.73 -3.15 1.88
C LEU A 27 -10.84 -2.53 2.74
N LEU A 28 -11.99 -3.19 2.79
CA LEU A 28 -13.12 -2.68 3.55
C LEU A 28 -12.76 -2.50 5.04
N TYR A 29 -13.12 -1.34 5.60
CA TYR A 29 -12.81 -0.91 6.96
C TYR A 29 -11.32 -0.64 7.23
N GLN A 30 -10.51 -0.51 6.19
CA GLN A 30 -9.12 -0.08 6.32
C GLN A 30 -8.90 1.28 5.66
N VAL A 31 -7.91 2.00 6.17
CA VAL A 31 -7.45 3.29 5.65
C VAL A 31 -5.94 3.20 5.47
N SER A 32 -5.49 3.42 4.24
CA SER A 32 -4.07 3.57 3.91
C SER A 32 -3.77 5.03 3.60
N ILE A 33 -2.97 5.66 4.45
CA ILE A 33 -2.43 7.01 4.25
C ILE A 33 -0.91 6.90 4.24
N PRO A 34 -0.30 6.44 3.13
CA PRO A 34 1.15 6.45 3.02
C PRO A 34 1.69 7.89 3.04
N ALA A 35 2.81 8.07 3.73
CA ALA A 35 3.66 9.24 3.62
C ALA A 35 4.67 9.03 2.49
N TYR A 36 4.72 9.95 1.54
CA TYR A 36 5.76 10.02 0.50
C TYR A 36 6.79 11.06 0.88
N PHE A 37 8.05 10.68 0.84
CA PHE A 37 9.17 11.56 1.15
C PHE A 37 10.40 11.16 0.33
N GLY A 38 11.27 12.12 0.04
CA GLY A 38 12.42 11.92 -0.85
C GLY A 38 11.97 11.54 -2.27
N ARG A 39 12.74 10.65 -2.90
CA ARG A 39 12.51 10.22 -4.28
C ARG A 39 12.16 8.75 -4.35
N GLY A 40 11.09 8.40 -5.04
CA GLY A 40 10.67 7.01 -5.14
C GLY A 40 9.43 6.75 -5.98
N ALA A 41 9.00 5.49 -5.92
CA ALA A 41 7.82 5.00 -6.59
C ALA A 41 6.97 4.19 -5.61
N ARG A 42 5.65 4.31 -5.71
CA ARG A 42 4.72 3.46 -4.98
C ARG A 42 3.70 2.85 -5.93
N PHE A 43 3.39 1.60 -5.65
CA PHE A 43 2.37 0.83 -6.33
C PHE A 43 1.45 0.16 -5.32
N TYR A 44 0.15 0.12 -5.60
CA TYR A 44 -0.73 -0.81 -4.91
C TYR A 44 -1.73 -1.48 -5.87
N PHE A 45 -2.19 -2.65 -5.46
CA PHE A 45 -3.19 -3.46 -6.12
C PHE A 45 -4.15 -4.03 -5.08
N ASN A 46 -5.42 -3.70 -5.21
CA ASN A 46 -6.52 -4.29 -4.44
C ASN A 46 -7.30 -5.22 -5.33
N LEU A 47 -7.61 -6.40 -4.82
CA LEU A 47 -8.50 -7.37 -5.42
C LEU A 47 -9.65 -7.64 -4.46
N ARG A 48 -10.87 -7.63 -4.98
CA ARG A 48 -12.07 -8.07 -4.26
C ARG A 48 -12.79 -9.10 -5.10
N TYR A 49 -13.17 -10.19 -4.46
CA TYR A 49 -13.87 -11.32 -5.04
C TYR A 49 -15.10 -11.67 -4.21
N ARG A 50 -16.26 -11.75 -4.88
CA ARG A 50 -17.55 -12.10 -4.29
C ARG A 50 -18.13 -13.29 -5.07
N PRO A 51 -17.71 -14.53 -4.76
CA PRO A 51 -18.18 -15.74 -5.45
C PRO A 51 -19.67 -15.99 -5.24
N ILE A 52 -20.15 -15.73 -4.02
CA ILE A 52 -21.54 -15.89 -3.59
C ILE A 52 -21.98 -14.65 -2.81
N ARG A 53 -23.28 -14.42 -2.68
CA ARG A 53 -23.81 -13.25 -1.96
C ARG A 53 -23.25 -13.09 -0.54
N PRO A 54 -23.16 -14.13 0.32
CA PRO A 54 -22.68 -13.94 1.69
C PRO A 54 -21.15 -13.78 1.81
N LEU A 55 -20.36 -14.29 0.86
CA LEU A 55 -18.90 -14.34 0.95
C LEU A 55 -18.23 -13.24 0.13
N THR A 56 -17.42 -12.40 0.77
CA THR A 56 -16.49 -11.47 0.10
C THR A 56 -15.06 -11.74 0.56
N LEU A 57 -14.15 -11.88 -0.39
CA LEU A 57 -12.72 -12.04 -0.18
C LEU A 57 -12.02 -10.81 -0.73
N GLU A 58 -11.11 -10.22 0.01
CA GLU A 58 -10.34 -9.06 -0.41
C GLU A 58 -8.85 -9.27 -0.14
N PHE A 59 -8.02 -8.75 -1.02
CA PHE A 59 -6.56 -8.85 -0.96
C PHE A 59 -5.94 -7.54 -1.43
N ARG A 60 -4.90 -7.08 -0.73
CA ARG A 60 -4.11 -5.89 -1.07
C ARG A 60 -2.65 -6.25 -1.11
N PHE A 61 -2.00 -5.83 -2.18
CA PHE A 61 -0.55 -5.81 -2.35
C PHE A 61 -0.12 -4.36 -2.56
N ALA A 62 0.74 -3.83 -1.71
CA ALA A 62 1.34 -2.52 -1.91
C ALA A 62 2.86 -2.61 -1.79
N GLN A 63 3.58 -1.84 -2.61
CA GLN A 63 5.03 -1.78 -2.59
C GLN A 63 5.49 -0.35 -2.76
N THR A 64 6.41 0.09 -1.91
CA THR A 64 7.13 1.35 -2.05
C THR A 64 8.58 1.06 -2.35
N TYR A 65 9.14 1.74 -3.34
CA TYR A 65 10.50 1.60 -3.79
C TYR A 65 11.21 2.95 -3.70
N TYR A 66 12.36 2.95 -3.02
CA TYR A 66 13.22 4.11 -2.86
C TYR A 66 14.57 3.85 -3.54
N PRO A 67 14.82 4.37 -4.75
CA PRO A 67 16.12 4.26 -5.39
C PRO A 67 17.17 5.08 -4.62
N GLY A 68 18.22 4.41 -4.14
CA GLY A 68 19.37 5.06 -3.49
C GLY A 68 19.38 5.03 -1.96
N LEU A 69 18.32 4.53 -1.32
CA LEU A 69 18.31 4.25 0.11
C LEU A 69 18.79 2.81 0.37
N ASP A 70 19.75 2.60 1.26
CA ASP A 70 20.17 1.23 1.64
C ASP A 70 19.33 0.67 2.81
N GLU A 71 18.66 1.54 3.56
CA GLU A 71 17.65 1.21 4.56
C GLU A 71 16.45 2.15 4.46
N ILE A 72 15.26 1.62 4.73
CA ILE A 72 14.01 2.38 4.84
C ILE A 72 13.58 2.38 6.30
N SER A 73 13.39 3.58 6.87
CA SER A 73 13.15 3.83 8.30
C SER A 73 14.37 3.55 9.20
N ASP A 74 14.40 4.21 10.36
CA ASP A 74 15.45 4.05 11.36
C ASP A 74 14.94 3.22 12.55
N GLY A 75 15.85 2.50 13.23
CA GLY A 75 15.56 1.79 14.47
C GLY A 75 15.00 0.37 14.28
N VAL A 76 14.08 -0.04 15.15
CA VAL A 76 13.56 -1.43 15.17
C VAL A 76 12.69 -1.79 13.97
N ASP A 77 12.17 -0.79 13.27
CA ASP A 77 11.35 -0.95 12.07
C ASP A 77 12.14 -0.71 10.77
N ALA A 78 13.48 -0.67 10.87
CA ALA A 78 14.35 -0.52 9.71
C ALA A 78 14.17 -1.71 8.77
N ILE A 79 13.88 -1.41 7.51
CA ILE A 79 13.78 -2.39 6.44
C ILE A 79 15.08 -2.31 5.66
N THR A 80 15.91 -3.34 5.79
CA THR A 80 17.13 -3.47 4.99
C THR A 80 16.78 -3.58 3.50
N GLY A 81 17.25 -2.62 2.71
CA GLY A 81 17.05 -2.55 1.27
C GLY A 81 16.05 -1.49 0.80
N LYS A 82 15.83 -1.49 -0.52
CA LYS A 82 15.19 -0.39 -1.26
C LYS A 82 13.67 -0.52 -1.40
N LYS A 83 13.08 -1.61 -0.88
CA LYS A 83 11.69 -2.00 -1.12
C LYS A 83 10.97 -2.28 0.19
N ARG A 84 9.83 -1.63 0.39
CA ARG A 84 8.88 -1.95 1.45
C ARG A 84 7.62 -2.53 0.84
N THR A 85 7.27 -3.75 1.22
CA THR A 85 6.07 -4.47 0.75
C THR A 85 5.07 -4.61 1.89
N ASP A 86 3.80 -4.34 1.60
CA ASP A 86 2.66 -4.45 2.51
C ASP A 86 1.63 -5.39 1.86
N LEU A 87 1.29 -6.46 2.58
CA LEU A 87 0.34 -7.47 2.16
C LEU A 87 -0.80 -7.52 3.16
N ARG A 88 -2.04 -7.43 2.68
CA ARG A 88 -3.23 -7.58 3.50
C ARG A 88 -4.26 -8.46 2.83
N ALA A 89 -5.02 -9.18 3.64
CA ALA A 89 -6.10 -10.02 3.17
C ALA A 89 -7.26 -9.96 4.17
N GLN A 90 -8.49 -10.07 3.67
CA GLN A 90 -9.71 -10.03 4.46
C GLN A 90 -10.75 -10.99 3.89
N MET A 91 -11.50 -11.64 4.78
CA MET A 91 -12.69 -12.41 4.44
C MET A 91 -13.88 -11.87 5.23
N ARG A 92 -15.01 -11.68 4.55
CA ARG A 92 -16.28 -11.26 5.14
C ARG A 92 -17.38 -12.25 4.80
N TRP A 93 -18.11 -12.69 5.83
CA TRP A 93 -19.34 -13.46 5.70
C TRP A 93 -20.54 -12.62 6.16
N GLN A 94 -21.62 -12.60 5.40
CA GLN A 94 -22.88 -11.93 5.75
C GLN A 94 -23.98 -12.98 5.90
N PHE A 95 -24.63 -13.03 7.06
CA PHE A 95 -25.75 -13.92 7.35
C PHE A 95 -27.06 -13.41 6.77
#